data_AF-A0A6A5WIK2-F1
#
_entry.id   AF-A0A6A5WIK2-F1
#
_cell.length_a   1.000
_cell.length_b   1.000
_cell.length_c   1.000
_cell.angle_alpha   90.00
_cell.angle_beta   90.00
_cell.angle_gamma   90.00
#
_symmetry.space_group_name_H-M   'P 1'
#
loop_
_entity.id
_entity.type
_entity.pdbx_description
1 polymer ?
#
loop_
_entity_poly.entity_id
_entity_poly.type
_entity_poly.pdbx_seq_one_letter_code
_entity_poly.pdbx_strand_id
1 'polypeptide(L)' 'DDTSTSSFHDMVRSLSQQTQNARPTAFYHLFAALAQEGRLLRLYSQNVDGIDTALQPLKTAVPLPKKAPWPKSVAPH' A
#
# COMPACT_ATOMS: atom_id res chain seq x y z
N ASP A 1 -29.80 13.06 -5.76
CA ASP A 1 -28.38 13.33 -6.00
C ASP A 1 -27.60 13.98 -4.85
N ASP A 2 -28.09 13.93 -3.61
CA ASP A 2 -27.27 14.23 -2.41
C ASP A 2 -27.06 12.99 -1.53
N THR A 3 -28.08 12.11 -1.46
CA THR A 3 -28.04 10.84 -0.74
C THR A 3 -27.01 9.85 -1.28
N SER A 4 -26.77 9.85 -2.60
CA SER A 4 -25.74 9.01 -3.24
C SER A 4 -24.31 9.48 -2.91
N THR A 5 -24.10 10.80 -2.83
CA THR A 5 -22.81 11.39 -2.45
C THR A 5 -22.51 11.13 -0.97
N SER A 6 -23.51 11.29 -0.09
CA SER A 6 -23.34 11.00 1.34
C SER A 6 -23.02 9.53 1.60
N SER A 7 -23.76 8.60 0.98
CA SER A 7 -23.52 7.16 1.18
C SER A 7 -22.15 6.72 0.66
N PHE A 8 -21.69 7.30 -0.44
CA PHE A 8 -20.33 7.10 -0.94
C PHE A 8 -19.28 7.58 0.08
N HIS A 9 -19.42 8.79 0.63
CA HIS A 9 -18.49 9.31 1.64
C HIS A 9 -18.46 8.47 2.92
N ASP A 10 -19.62 7.99 3.37
CA ASP A 10 -19.69 7.13 4.55
C ASP A 10 -19.01 5.77 4.30
N MET A 11 -19.19 5.20 3.10
CA MET A 11 -18.49 3.99 2.68
C MET A 11 -16.97 4.21 2.64
N VAL A 12 -16.48 5.29 2.02
CA VAL A 12 -15.05 5.62 1.98
C VAL A 12 -14.48 5.83 3.38
N ARG A 13 -15.20 6.52 4.27
CA ARG A 13 -14.78 6.74 5.66
C ARG A 13 -14.67 5.41 6.42
N SER A 14 -15.66 4.53 6.28
CA SER A 14 -15.67 3.21 6.90
C SER A 14 -14.49 2.36 6.42
N LEU A 15 -14.24 2.30 5.11
CA LEU A 15 -13.11 1.57 4.54
C LEU A 15 -11.76 2.13 5.04
N SER A 16 -11.61 3.46 5.07
CA SER A 16 -10.39 4.10 5.58
C SER A 16 -10.10 3.71 7.05
N GLN A 17 -11.13 3.69 7.90
CA GLN A 17 -10.98 3.28 9.30
C GLN A 17 -10.62 1.80 9.43
N GLN A 18 -11.21 0.92 8.63
CA GLN A 18 -10.88 -0.51 8.66
C GLN A 18 -9.43 -0.74 8.25
N THR A 19 -8.97 -0.08 7.19
CA THR A 19 -7.60 -0.15 6.71
C THR A 19 -6.58 0.35 7.73
N GLN A 20 -6.86 1.45 8.44
CA GLN A 20 -5.95 1.97 9.47
C GLN A 20 -5.74 1.00 10.64
N ASN A 21 -6.73 0.15 10.92
CA ASN A 21 -6.67 -0.85 11.99
C ASN A 21 -6.15 -2.22 11.51
N ALA A 22 -6.07 -2.42 10.19
CA ALA A 22 -5.59 -3.66 9.61
C ALA A 22 -4.08 -3.85 9.89
N ARG A 23 -3.66 -5.10 10.07
CA ARG A 23 -2.26 -5.45 10.26
C ARG A 23 -1.77 -6.28 9.07
N PRO A 24 -0.48 -6.15 8.69
CA PRO A 24 0.13 -7.02 7.69
C PRO A 24 -0.04 -8.50 8.08
N THR A 25 -0.59 -9.29 7.15
CA THR A 25 -0.62 -10.75 7.26
C THR A 25 0.76 -11.35 6.98
N ALA A 26 0.91 -12.67 7.22
CA ALA A 26 2.15 -13.40 6.92
C ALA A 26 2.61 -13.25 5.46
N PHE A 27 1.67 -13.05 4.52
CA PHE A 27 2.00 -12.86 3.10
C PHE A 27 2.75 -11.54 2.85
N TYR A 28 2.38 -10.45 3.53
CA TYR A 28 3.09 -9.18 3.46
C TYR A 28 4.51 -9.30 4.06
N HIS A 29 4.64 -10.06 5.15
CA HIS A 29 5.92 -10.33 5.78
C HIS A 29 6.86 -11.16 4.87
N LEU A 30 6.31 -12.09 4.07
CA LEU A 30 7.08 -12.79 3.05
C LEU A 30 7.70 -11.83 2.04
N PHE A 31 6.93 -10.87 1.51
CA PHE A 31 7.49 -9.87 0.59
C PHE A 31 8.55 -8.99 1.25
N ALA A 32 8.35 -8.59 2.51
CA ALA A 32 9.33 -7.82 3.25
C ALA A 32 10.65 -8.58 3.44
N ALA A 33 10.58 -9.88 3.73
CA ALA A 33 11.77 -10.74 3.81
C ALA A 33 12.50 -10.84 2.47
N LEU A 34 11.77 -11.07 1.36
CA LEU A 34 12.36 -11.10 0.01
C LEU A 34 13.02 -9.76 -0.36
N ALA A 35 12.44 -8.64 0.06
CA ALA A 35 13.02 -7.31 -0.14
C ALA A 35 14.31 -7.12 0.66
N GLN A 36 14.32 -7.54 1.93
CA GLN A 36 15.47 -7.45 2.80
C GLN A 36 16.63 -8.35 2.34
N GLU A 37 16.32 -9.52 1.78
CA GLU A 37 17.30 -10.44 1.17
C GLU A 37 17.79 -9.99 -0.21
N GLY A 38 17.27 -8.87 -0.75
CA GLY A 38 17.63 -8.37 -2.09
C GLY A 38 17.06 -9.20 -3.25
N ARG A 39 16.13 -10.11 -2.97
CA ARG A 39 15.51 -11.03 -3.94
C ARG A 39 14.23 -10.48 -4.57
N LEU A 40 13.66 -9.42 -3.99
CA LEU A 40 12.53 -8.70 -4.57
C LEU A 40 13.02 -7.58 -5.50
N LEU A 41 12.72 -7.68 -6.80
CA LEU A 41 12.99 -6.61 -7.75
C LEU A 41 12.00 -5.45 -7.58
N ARG A 42 10.70 -5.77 -7.62
CA ARG A 42 9.59 -4.83 -7.47
C ARG A 42 8.32 -5.54 -6.99
N LEU A 43 7.53 -4.85 -6.18
CA LEU A 43 6.16 -5.19 -5.80
C LEU A 43 5.21 -4.18 -6.46
N TYR A 44 4.30 -4.68 -7.30
CA TYR A 44 3.21 -3.88 -7.87
C TYR A 44 1.92 -4.31 -7.18
N SER A 45 1.36 -3.44 -6.34
CA SER A 45 0.13 -3.72 -5.60
C SER A 45 -1.03 -2.92 -6.18
N GLN A 46 -2.12 -3.61 -6.51
CA GLN A 46 -3.39 -2.97 -6.89
C GLN A 46 -4.26 -2.65 -5.67
N ASN A 47 -3.82 -3.06 -4.48
CA ASN A 47 -4.56 -2.79 -3.26
C ASN A 47 -4.46 -1.30 -2.91
N VAL A 48 -5.60 -0.70 -2.59
CA VAL A 48 -5.68 0.70 -2.15
C VAL A 48 -5.59 0.86 -0.62
N ASP A 49 -5.37 -0.25 0.09
CA ASP A 49 -5.30 -0.28 1.55
C ASP A 49 -3.93 0.18 2.10
N GLY A 50 -2.86 0.19 1.29
CA GLY A 50 -1.53 0.62 1.73
C GLY A 50 -0.87 -0.29 2.78
N ILE A 51 -1.44 -1.46 3.10
CA ILE A 51 -0.92 -2.39 4.13
C ILE A 51 0.48 -2.87 3.74
N ASP A 52 0.73 -3.11 2.45
CA ASP A 52 2.06 -3.46 1.92
C ASP A 52 3.13 -2.46 2.35
N THR A 53 2.85 -1.18 2.14
CA THR A 53 3.83 -0.09 2.28
C THR A 53 4.08 0.35 3.72
N ALA A 54 3.29 -0.18 4.67
CA ALA A 54 3.49 0.03 6.10
C ALA A 54 4.76 -0.69 6.64
N LEU A 55 5.23 -1.72 5.94
CA LEU A 55 6.48 -2.43 6.28
C LEU A 55 7.69 -1.69 5.70
N GLN A 56 8.70 -1.42 6.55
CA GLN A 56 9.89 -0.65 6.15
C GLN A 56 10.58 -1.15 4.87
N PRO A 57 10.81 -2.47 4.64
CA PRO A 57 11.43 -2.96 3.41
C PRO A 57 10.59 -2.73 2.14
N LEU A 58 9.29 -2.48 2.29
CA LEU A 58 8.32 -2.28 1.21
C LEU A 58 7.82 -0.83 1.15
N LYS A 59 8.42 0.08 1.89
CA LYS A 59 8.02 1.50 1.90
C LYS A 59 8.11 2.08 0.49
N THR A 60 7.14 2.92 0.14
CA THR A 60 7.11 3.67 -1.13
C THR A 60 7.20 5.18 -0.92
N ALA A 61 7.24 5.95 -2.01
CA ALA A 61 7.22 7.41 -2.00
C ALA A 61 6.30 7.93 -3.11
N VAL A 62 5.52 8.96 -2.80
CA VAL A 62 4.67 9.67 -3.78
C VAL A 62 4.99 11.17 -3.66
N PRO A 63 5.50 11.82 -4.72
CA PRO A 63 5.89 11.24 -6.01
C PRO A 63 7.14 10.33 -5.88
N LEU A 64 7.34 9.45 -6.86
CA LEU A 64 8.54 8.60 -6.91
C LEU A 64 9.81 9.46 -7.11
N PRO A 65 10.96 9.03 -6.54
CA PRO A 65 12.22 9.75 -6.72
C PRO A 65 12.69 9.71 -8.18
N LYS A 66 13.22 10.83 -8.66
CA LYS A 66 13.73 10.97 -10.04
C LYS A 66 15.03 10.18 -10.30
N LYS A 67 15.72 9.76 -9.24
CA LYS A 67 17.00 9.02 -9.31
C LYS A 67 16.95 7.81 -8.37
N ALA A 68 17.72 6.78 -8.72
CA ALA A 68 17.88 5.57 -7.91
C ALA A 68 18.50 5.89 -6.52
N PRO A 69 18.26 5.06 -5.49
CA PRO A 69 17.44 3.84 -5.51
C PRO A 69 15.93 4.15 -5.51
N TRP A 70 15.19 3.49 -6.41
CA TRP A 70 13.73 3.58 -6.43
C TRP A 70 13.12 2.62 -5.39
N PRO A 71 11.95 2.96 -4.82
CA PRO A 71 11.25 2.07 -3.92
C PRO A 71 10.92 0.73 -4.57
N LYS A 72 10.96 -0.33 -3.76
CA LYS A 72 10.57 -1.69 -4.18
C LYS A 72 9.06 -1.79 -4.42
N SER A 73 8.24 -1.04 -3.70
CA SER A 73 6.79 -1.03 -3.90
C SER A 73 6.37 0.15 -4.76
N VAL A 74 5.57 -0.11 -5.79
CA VAL A 74 5.02 0.90 -6.70
C VAL A 74 3.52 0.65 -6.86
N ALA A 75 2.73 1.71 -6.70
CA ALA A 75 1.32 1.67 -7.06
C ALA A 75 1.18 1.87 -8.59
N PRO A 76 0.57 0.93 -9.33
CA PRO A 76 0.16 1.15 -10.71
C PRO A 76 -0.94 2.23 -10.76
N HIS A 77 -0.99 2.96 -11.87
CA HIS A 77 -1.88 4.11 -12.08
C HIS A 77 -3.25 3.64 -12.55
#